data_AF-A0A484NQY6-F1
#
_entry.id   AF-A0A484NQY6-F1
#
_cell.length_a   1.000
_cell.length_b   1.000
_cell.length_c   1.000
_cell.angle_alpha   90.00
_cell.angle_beta   90.00
_cell.angle_gamma   90.00
#
_symmetry.space_group_name_H-M   'P 1'
#
loop_
_entity.id
_entity.type
_entity.pdbx_description
1 polymer ?
#
loop_
_entity_poly.entity_id
_entity_poly.type
_entity_poly.pdbx_seq_one_letter_code
_entity_poly.pdbx_strand_id
1 'polypeptide(L)' 'MEKELEYRAEMFNTLTHTCFHKCISGKDYKEAELYIGENACIDRCVSKYWQVTNIIGQLLASGRAGTGPQ' A
#
# COMPACT_ATOMS: atom_id res chain seq x y z
N MET A 1 -3.09 22.05 0.52
CA MET A 1 -2.57 21.13 1.55
C MET A 1 -3.60 20.10 1.99
N GLU A 2 -4.88 20.47 2.12
CA GLU A 2 -5.98 19.54 2.45
C GLU A 2 -6.03 18.28 1.55
N LYS A 3 -6.09 18.45 0.22
CA LYS A 3 -6.10 17.32 -0.74
C LYS A 3 -4.89 16.39 -0.66
N GLU A 4 -3.72 16.95 -0.36
CA GLU A 4 -2.50 16.14 -0.18
C GLU A 4 -2.57 15.27 1.07
N LEU A 5 -3.18 15.79 2.13
CA LEU A 5 -3.40 15.06 3.38
C LEU A 5 -4.47 13.98 3.19
N GLU A 6 -5.57 14.29 2.52
CA GLU A 6 -6.64 13.33 2.19
C GLU A 6 -6.09 12.15 1.38
N TYR A 7 -5.32 12.44 0.33
CA TYR A 7 -4.67 11.40 -0.49
C TYR A 7 -3.73 10.52 0.35
N ARG A 8 -2.92 11.14 1.23
CA ARG A 8 -2.01 10.39 2.10
C ARG A 8 -2.76 9.51 3.08
N ALA A 9 -3.88 9.97 3.61
CA ALA A 9 -4.73 9.19 4.50
C ALA A 9 -5.39 8.00 3.76
N GLU A 10 -5.94 8.23 2.56
CA GLU A 10 -6.54 7.17 1.73
C GLU A 10 -5.52 6.09 1.37
N MET A 11 -4.32 6.50 0.96
CA MET A 11 -3.22 5.59 0.65
C MET A 11 -2.79 4.79 1.88
N PHE A 12 -2.67 5.43 3.05
CA PHE A 12 -2.34 4.74 4.30
C PHE A 12 -3.38 3.68 4.65
N ASN A 13 -4.67 3.99 4.52
CA ASN A 13 -5.76 3.06 4.78
C ASN A 13 -5.71 1.87 3.80
N THR A 14 -5.49 2.13 2.52
CA THR A 14 -5.38 1.09 1.49
C THR A 14 -4.17 0.18 1.73
N LEU A 15 -3.01 0.76 2.05
CA LEU A 15 -1.80 0.04 2.41
C LEU A 15 -2.05 -0.89 3.61
N THR A 16 -2.63 -0.34 4.67
CA THR A 16 -2.91 -1.05 5.92
C THR A 16 -3.85 -2.24 5.66
N HIS A 17 -4.98 -2.02 4.99
CA HIS A 17 -5.90 -3.09 4.63
C HIS A 17 -5.26 -4.18 3.75
N THR A 18 -4.46 -3.77 2.77
CA THR A 18 -3.78 -4.70 1.85
C THR A 18 -2.80 -5.58 2.60
N CYS A 19 -1.95 -5.01 3.45
CA CYS A 19 -0.94 -5.79 4.17
C CYS A 19 -1.55 -6.60 5.31
N PHE A 20 -2.58 -6.09 5.97
CA PHE A 20 -3.34 -6.87 6.96
C PHE A 20 -3.92 -8.13 6.31
N HIS A 21 -4.66 -8.00 5.20
CA HIS A 21 -5.24 -9.15 4.50
C HIS A 21 -4.17 -10.14 3.97
N LYS A 22 -3.00 -9.65 3.57
CA LYS A 22 -1.93 -10.51 3.01
C LYS A 22 -1.12 -11.24 4.07
N CYS A 23 -0.93 -10.63 5.23
CA CYS A 23 0.03 -11.11 6.22
C CYS A 23 -0.61 -11.68 7.48
N ILE A 24 -1.79 -11.20 7.86
CA ILE A 24 -2.52 -11.71 9.02
C ILE A 24 -3.48 -12.78 8.53
N SER A 25 -3.00 -14.02 8.53
CA SER A 25 -3.72 -15.18 7.99
C SER A 25 -4.28 -16.04 9.11
N GLY A 26 -5.46 -15.68 9.61
CA GLY A 26 -6.17 -16.49 10.60
C GLY A 26 -7.54 -15.89 10.90
N LYS A 27 -8.61 -16.66 10.75
CA LYS A 27 -9.92 -16.29 11.34
C LYS A 27 -9.87 -16.38 12.87
N ASP A 28 -8.98 -17.21 13.36
CA ASP A 28 -8.76 -17.44 14.78
C ASP A 28 -7.61 -16.53 15.20
N TYR A 29 -7.93 -15.30 15.58
CA TYR A 29 -7.01 -14.42 16.31
C TYR A 29 -6.73 -15.06 17.67
N LYS A 30 -5.84 -16.05 17.69
CA LYS A 30 -5.54 -16.87 18.87
C LYS A 30 -4.84 -16.07 19.94
N GLU A 31 -4.03 -15.10 19.54
CA GLU A 31 -3.19 -14.26 20.40
C GLU A 31 -3.20 -12.82 19.88
N ALA A 32 -2.97 -11.86 20.78
CA ALA A 32 -2.96 -10.43 20.44
C ALA A 32 -1.63 -9.96 19.82
N GLU A 33 -0.58 -10.78 19.92
CA GLU A 33 0.75 -10.47 19.39
C GLU A 33 0.95 -11.04 17.99
N LEU A 34 1.72 -10.31 17.18
CA LEU A 34 2.11 -10.74 15.86
C LEU A 34 3.22 -11.79 15.94
N TYR A 35 3.04 -12.89 15.23
CA TYR A 35 4.10 -13.88 15.06
C TYR A 35 5.27 -13.28 14.27
N ILE A 36 6.48 -13.78 14.50
CA ILE A 36 7.70 -13.34 13.79
C ILE A 36 7.49 -13.38 12.26
N GLY A 37 6.78 -14.40 11.77
CA GLY A 37 6.43 -14.53 10.35
C GLY A 37 5.48 -13.44 9.84
N GLU A 38 4.53 -13.01 10.66
CA GLU A 38 3.57 -11.94 10.33
C GLU A 38 4.28 -10.59 10.30
N ASN A 39 5.12 -10.30 11.30
CA ASN A 39 5.97 -9.10 11.32
C ASN A 39 6.86 -9.01 10.07
N ALA A 40 7.62 -10.07 9.78
CA ALA A 40 8.46 -10.12 8.59
C ALA A 40 7.66 -10.09 7.27
N CYS A 41 6.40 -10.54 7.27
CA CYS A 41 5.51 -10.38 6.13
C CYS A 41 5.09 -8.92 5.94
N ILE A 42 4.68 -8.23 7.01
CA ILE A 42 4.22 -6.84 6.97
C ILE A 42 5.32 -5.94 6.41
N ASP A 43 6.55 -6.05 6.90
CA ASP A 43 7.69 -5.25 6.41
C ASP A 43 7.90 -5.43 4.90
N ARG A 44 7.88 -6.68 4.43
CA ARG A 44 8.00 -7.01 3.00
C ARG A 44 6.80 -6.51 2.20
N CYS A 45 5.59 -6.60 2.75
CA CYS A 45 4.38 -6.14 2.08
C CYS A 45 4.41 -4.62 1.87
N VAL A 46 4.73 -3.86 2.91
CA VAL A 46 4.84 -2.40 2.85
C VAL A 46 5.90 -1.99 1.84
N SER A 47 7.09 -2.61 1.89
CA SER A 47 8.15 -2.35 0.90
C SER A 47 7.69 -2.61 -0.53
N LYS A 48 7.00 -3.72 -0.79
CA LYS A 48 6.50 -4.05 -2.14
C LYS A 48 5.40 -3.10 -2.59
N TYR A 49 4.48 -2.73 -1.70
CA TYR A 49 3.40 -1.80 -2.01
C TYR A 49 3.97 -0.46 -2.48
N TRP A 50 4.93 0.10 -1.74
CA TRP A 50 5.57 1.37 -2.12
C TRP A 50 6.33 1.27 -3.44
N GLN A 51 7.06 0.18 -3.69
CA GLN A 51 7.74 -0.04 -4.97
C GLN A 51 6.74 -0.02 -6.14
N VAL A 52 5.63 -0.76 -6.02
CA VAL A 52 4.59 -0.81 -7.06
C VAL A 52 3.90 0.53 -7.23
N THR A 53 3.53 1.21 -6.14
CA THR A 53 2.91 2.54 -6.18
C THR A 53 3.81 3.56 -6.89
N ASN A 54 5.12 3.53 -6.64
CA ASN A 54 6.08 4.40 -7.32
C ASN A 54 6.20 4.09 -8.81
N ILE A 55 6.26 2.82 -9.19
CA ILE A 55 6.31 2.40 -10.59
C ILE A 55 5.05 2.86 -11.32
N ILE A 56 3.86 2.65 -10.73
CA ILE A 56 2.59 3.10 -11.31
C ILE A 56 2.57 4.62 -11.43
N GLY A 57 3.03 5.34 -10.41
CA GLY A 57 3.14 6.81 -10.44
C GLY A 57 4.04 7.30 -11.59
N GLN A 58 5.18 6.65 -11.81
CA GLN A 58 6.07 6.94 -12.93
C GLN A 58 5.40 6.65 -14.28
N LEU A 59 4.72 5.51 -14.42
CA LEU A 59 4.02 5.16 -15.66
C LEU A 59 2.88 6.14 -15.98
N LEU A 60 2.10 6.56 -14.98
CA LEU A 60 1.03 7.55 -15.15
C LEU A 60 1.60 8.93 -15.50
N ALA A 61 2.71 9.34 -14.89
CA ALA A 61 3.40 10.57 -15.24
C ALA A 61 3.95 10.52 -16.68
N SER A 62 4.50 9.38 -17.08
CA SER A 62 5.03 9.13 -18.43
C SER A 62 3.91 9.13 -19.47
N GLY A 63 2.78 8.49 -19.17
CA GLY A 63 1.61 8.42 -20.05
C GLY A 63 0.91 9.77 -20.25
N ARG A 64 0.99 10.69 -19.28
CA ARG A 64 0.48 12.06 -19.41
C ARG A 64 1.26 12.93 -20.39
N ALA A 65 2.46 12.53 -20.82
CA ALA A 65 3.21 13.23 -21.87
C ALA A 65 2.68 12.96 -23.29
N GLY A 66 1.69 12.07 -23.48
CA GLY A 66 1.22 11.62 -24.81
C GLY A 66 -0.24 11.89 -25.17
N THR A 67 -1.10 12.34 -24.25
CA THR A 67 -2.53 12.59 -24.57
C THR A 67 -3.08 13.77 -23.75
N GLY A 68 -2.80 14.99 -24.20
CA GLY A 68 -3.64 16.16 -23.89
C GLY A 68 -4.67 16.34 -25.02
N PRO A 69 -5.94 16.71 -24.74
CA PRO A 69 -6.83 17.20 -25.79
C PRO A 69 -6.30 18.55 -26.31
N GLN A 70 -6.44 18.79 -27.62
CA GLN A 70 -6.31 20.13 -28.21
C GLN A 70 -7.37 21.08 -27.65
#